data_AF-A0A4R4V056-F1
#
_entry.id   AF-A0A4R4V056-F1
#
_cell.length_a   1.000
_cell.length_b   1.000
_cell.length_c   1.000
_cell.angle_alpha   90.00
_cell.angle_beta   90.00
_cell.angle_gamma   90.00
#
_symmetry.space_group_name_H-M   'P 1'
#
loop_
_entity.id
_entity.type
_entity.pdbx_description
1 polymer ?
#
loop_
_entity_poly.entity_id
_entity_poly.type
_entity_poly.pdbx_seq_one_letter_code
_entity_poly.pdbx_strand_id
1 'polypeptide(L)'
;MKQQDELGMARRASWAIGGVAAAERVRKSGEMVHAGMSLPEVVEAAVRAGRPAPAAAALERLDAQARATGAPWALGLAARSRGLISTGPAAEELYREALERLAGGGTVSHLARAHLVYGEQLRREGRRQDAREQLSTDTLLSDIGANGFTSRAASELRALGEHPRKRSAQPFDALTPQELRIARLVASGATSKEVAAQLSLSSRTIDAHLRNIFRKLDITSRRQLGDMHLP
;
A
#
# COMPACT_ATOMS: atom_id res chain seq x y z
N MET A 1 1.85 19.95 -22.88
CA MET A 1 1.84 19.34 -21.53
C MET A 1 0.43 19.12 -20.96
N LYS A 2 -0.63 19.83 -21.39
CA LYS A 2 -2.02 19.59 -20.93
C LYS A 2 -2.73 18.36 -21.54
N GLN A 3 -2.32 17.92 -22.73
CA GLN A 3 -3.06 16.93 -23.52
C GLN A 3 -2.81 15.46 -23.10
N GLN A 4 -1.73 15.17 -22.37
CA GLN A 4 -1.44 13.81 -21.87
C GLN A 4 -2.15 13.48 -20.54
N ASP A 5 -2.47 14.50 -19.72
CA ASP A 5 -3.22 14.31 -18.47
C ASP A 5 -4.73 14.05 -18.72
N GLU A 6 -5.31 14.70 -19.73
CA GLU A 6 -6.72 14.50 -20.12
C GLU A 6 -7.00 13.09 -20.66
N LEU A 7 -6.05 12.51 -21.43
CA LEU A 7 -6.12 11.13 -21.91
C LEU A 7 -5.98 10.11 -20.76
N GLY A 8 -5.22 10.44 -19.70
CA GLY A 8 -5.09 9.62 -18.49
C GLY A 8 -6.32 9.65 -17.58
N MET A 9 -7.06 10.77 -17.54
CA MET A 9 -8.34 10.87 -16.84
C MET A 9 -9.49 10.21 -17.62
N ALA A 10 -9.54 10.37 -18.94
CA ALA A 10 -10.55 9.73 -19.79
C ALA A 10 -10.48 8.20 -19.76
N ARG A 11 -9.28 7.61 -19.72
CA ARG A 11 -9.09 6.15 -19.58
C ARG A 11 -9.46 5.62 -18.19
N ARG A 12 -9.32 6.42 -17.13
CA ARG A 12 -9.78 6.10 -15.76
C ARG A 12 -11.31 6.16 -15.64
N ALA A 13 -11.96 7.11 -16.32
CA ALA A 13 -13.41 7.23 -16.37
C ALA A 13 -14.08 6.09 -17.17
N SER A 14 -13.47 5.64 -18.26
CA SER A 14 -14.03 4.58 -19.13
C SER A 14 -14.10 3.20 -18.47
N TRP A 15 -13.20 2.88 -17.53
CA TRP A 15 -13.24 1.60 -16.78
C TRP A 15 -14.28 1.65 -15.64
N ALA A 16 -14.48 2.83 -15.03
CA ALA A 16 -15.45 3.04 -13.97
C ALA A 16 -16.91 2.99 -14.47
N ILE A 17 -17.19 3.56 -15.66
CA ILE A 17 -18.53 3.54 -16.26
C ILE A 17 -18.89 2.13 -16.78
N GLY A 18 -17.92 1.42 -17.36
CA GLY A 18 -18.10 0.03 -17.79
C GLY A 18 -18.37 -0.95 -16.65
N GLY A 19 -17.68 -0.78 -15.51
CA GLY A 19 -17.88 -1.60 -14.31
C GLY A 19 -19.26 -1.41 -13.66
N VAL A 20 -19.75 -0.16 -13.59
CA VAL A 20 -21.08 0.14 -13.05
C VAL A 20 -22.20 -0.42 -13.95
N ALA A 21 -22.09 -0.25 -15.28
CA ALA A 21 -23.08 -0.77 -16.22
C ALA A 21 -23.06 -2.31 -16.37
N ALA A 22 -21.93 -2.96 -16.08
CA ALA A 22 -21.84 -4.42 -16.00
C ALA A 22 -22.48 -4.94 -14.70
N ALA A 23 -22.20 -4.29 -13.56
CA ALA A 23 -22.78 -4.63 -12.27
C ALA A 23 -24.32 -4.45 -12.24
N GLU A 24 -24.83 -3.41 -12.90
CA GLU A 24 -26.28 -3.17 -13.01
C GLU A 24 -27.03 -4.19 -13.89
N ARG A 25 -26.36 -4.79 -14.88
CA ARG A 25 -26.94 -5.85 -15.72
C ARG A 25 -27.05 -7.18 -14.98
N VAL A 26 -26.03 -7.54 -14.19
CA VAL A 26 -26.06 -8.73 -13.31
C VAL A 26 -27.12 -8.59 -12.20
N ARG A 27 -27.41 -7.36 -11.75
CA ARG A 27 -28.50 -7.09 -10.79
C ARG A 27 -29.91 -7.37 -11.36
N LYS A 28 -30.11 -7.22 -12.67
CA LYS A 28 -31.43 -7.40 -13.31
C LYS A 28 -31.80 -8.87 -13.55
N SER A 29 -30.86 -9.82 -13.45
CA SER A 29 -31.07 -11.24 -13.77
C SER A 29 -31.52 -12.12 -12.59
N GLY A 30 -31.77 -11.57 -11.40
CA GLY A 30 -32.44 -12.32 -10.33
C GLY A 30 -31.61 -13.43 -9.65
N GLU A 31 -30.28 -13.42 -9.77
CA GLU A 31 -29.40 -14.33 -9.03
C GLU A 31 -29.01 -13.71 -7.67
N MET A 32 -29.78 -14.03 -6.63
CA MET A 32 -29.63 -13.52 -5.26
C MET A 32 -28.20 -13.66 -4.69
N VAL A 33 -27.42 -14.64 -5.16
CA VAL A 33 -26.03 -14.87 -4.75
C VAL A 33 -25.06 -13.84 -5.36
N HIS A 34 -25.36 -13.30 -6.53
CA HIS A 34 -24.51 -12.30 -7.21
C HIS A 34 -24.84 -10.87 -6.84
N ALA A 35 -26.09 -10.56 -6.46
CA ALA A 35 -26.47 -9.22 -6.02
C ALA A 35 -25.75 -8.80 -4.72
N GLY A 36 -25.62 -9.71 -3.73
CA GLY A 36 -24.88 -9.46 -2.48
C GLY A 36 -23.36 -9.31 -2.68
N MET A 37 -22.80 -10.01 -3.67
CA MET A 37 -21.37 -9.94 -4.04
C MET A 37 -21.02 -8.75 -4.95
N SER A 38 -21.96 -7.84 -5.21
CA SER A 38 -21.71 -6.62 -5.99
C SER A 38 -21.57 -5.37 -5.11
N LEU A 39 -22.14 -5.38 -3.90
CA LEU A 39 -22.12 -4.22 -3.01
C LEU A 39 -20.71 -3.81 -2.57
N PRO A 40 -19.82 -4.73 -2.15
CA PRO A 40 -18.46 -4.34 -1.79
C PRO A 40 -17.68 -3.68 -2.96
N GLU A 41 -17.98 -4.08 -4.19
CA GLU A 41 -17.37 -3.65 -5.44
C GLU A 41 -17.89 -2.25 -5.80
N VAL A 42 -19.18 -2.01 -5.59
CA VAL A 42 -19.78 -0.67 -5.69
C VAL A 42 -19.16 0.28 -4.67
N VAL A 43 -18.98 -0.15 -3.42
CA VAL A 43 -18.30 0.66 -2.38
C VAL A 43 -16.88 1.01 -2.82
N GLU A 44 -16.08 0.01 -3.21
CA GLU A 44 -14.69 0.22 -3.63
C GLU A 44 -14.60 1.14 -4.85
N ALA A 45 -15.46 0.95 -5.86
CA ALA A 45 -15.50 1.79 -7.05
C ALA A 45 -15.92 3.23 -6.72
N ALA A 46 -16.94 3.41 -5.86
CA ALA A 46 -17.43 4.72 -5.45
C ALA A 46 -16.38 5.50 -4.66
N VAL A 47 -15.65 4.84 -3.74
CA VAL A 47 -14.54 5.45 -3.00
C VAL A 47 -13.43 5.90 -3.96
N ARG A 48 -13.03 5.04 -4.91
CA ARG A 48 -12.01 5.42 -5.91
C ARG A 48 -12.44 6.55 -6.82
N ALA A 49 -13.72 6.63 -7.15
CA ALA A 49 -14.28 7.70 -7.95
C ALA A 49 -14.52 9.00 -7.16
N GLY A 50 -14.21 9.04 -5.86
CA GLY A 50 -14.48 10.21 -5.02
C GLY A 50 -15.96 10.49 -4.82
N ARG A 51 -16.81 9.46 -4.83
CA ARG A 51 -18.27 9.55 -4.71
C ARG A 51 -18.73 9.02 -3.33
N PRO A 52 -18.72 9.84 -2.27
CA PRO A 52 -18.98 9.38 -0.91
C PRO A 52 -20.43 8.94 -0.67
N ALA A 53 -21.43 9.65 -1.24
CA ALA A 53 -22.84 9.30 -1.03
C ALA A 53 -23.22 7.91 -1.60
N PRO A 54 -22.85 7.57 -2.85
CA PRO A 54 -23.03 6.21 -3.35
C PRO A 54 -22.27 5.13 -2.56
N ALA A 55 -21.07 5.45 -2.06
CA ALA A 55 -20.30 4.51 -1.24
C ALA A 55 -21.03 4.22 0.08
N ALA A 56 -21.51 5.25 0.77
CA ALA A 56 -22.24 5.12 2.03
C ALA A 56 -23.56 4.33 1.86
N ALA A 57 -24.34 4.63 0.82
CA ALA A 57 -25.60 3.93 0.56
C ALA A 57 -25.40 2.44 0.21
N ALA A 58 -24.33 2.10 -0.52
CA ALA A 58 -23.99 0.71 -0.81
C ALA A 58 -23.51 -0.02 0.46
N LEU A 59 -22.72 0.66 1.29
CA LEU A 59 -22.24 0.11 2.56
C LEU A 59 -23.38 -0.15 3.54
N GLU A 60 -24.35 0.75 3.67
CA GLU A 60 -25.51 0.57 4.56
C GLU A 60 -26.27 -0.72 4.22
N ARG A 61 -26.49 -0.98 2.93
CA ARG A 61 -27.13 -2.20 2.44
C ARG A 61 -26.28 -3.44 2.71
N LEU A 62 -24.97 -3.34 2.50
CA LEU A 62 -24.02 -4.42 2.77
C LEU A 62 -24.01 -4.76 4.27
N ASP A 63 -24.05 -3.75 5.14
CA ASP A 63 -24.10 -3.91 6.60
C ASP A 63 -25.39 -4.59 7.04
N ALA A 64 -26.53 -4.18 6.49
CA ALA A 64 -27.80 -4.84 6.77
C ALA A 64 -27.78 -6.32 6.37
N GLN A 65 -27.25 -6.65 5.18
CA GLN A 65 -27.13 -8.03 4.70
C GLN A 65 -26.15 -8.86 5.53
N ALA A 66 -24.98 -8.30 5.87
CA ALA A 66 -23.98 -8.98 6.68
C ALA A 66 -24.49 -9.29 8.09
N ARG A 67 -25.24 -8.36 8.71
CA ARG A 67 -25.86 -8.58 10.02
C ARG A 67 -27.00 -9.60 9.96
N ALA A 68 -27.82 -9.55 8.91
CA ALA A 68 -28.92 -10.50 8.74
C ALA A 68 -28.42 -11.94 8.52
N THR A 69 -27.31 -12.11 7.79
CA THR A 69 -26.73 -13.43 7.54
C THR A 69 -25.86 -13.93 8.69
N GLY A 70 -25.16 -13.03 9.39
CA GLY A 70 -24.22 -13.38 10.47
C GLY A 70 -22.99 -14.18 10.01
N ALA A 71 -22.88 -14.44 8.71
CA ALA A 71 -21.83 -15.29 8.17
C ALA A 71 -20.46 -14.59 8.29
N PRO A 72 -19.39 -15.27 8.74
CA PRO A 72 -18.07 -14.65 8.91
C PRO A 72 -17.58 -13.94 7.66
N TRP A 73 -17.74 -14.56 6.48
CA TRP A 73 -17.35 -13.93 5.21
C TRP A 73 -18.12 -12.64 4.93
N ALA A 74 -19.43 -12.59 5.22
CA ALA A 74 -20.27 -11.42 4.95
C ALA A 74 -19.89 -10.26 5.89
N LEU A 75 -19.64 -10.56 7.17
CA LEU A 75 -19.12 -9.60 8.15
C LEU A 75 -17.73 -9.08 7.74
N GLY A 76 -16.86 -9.94 7.23
CA GLY A 76 -15.54 -9.56 6.74
C GLY A 76 -15.59 -8.63 5.51
N LEU A 77 -16.51 -8.88 4.57
CA LEU A 77 -16.74 -7.99 3.44
C LEU A 77 -17.24 -6.61 3.88
N ALA A 78 -18.18 -6.58 4.83
CA ALA A 78 -18.67 -5.35 5.42
C ALA A 78 -17.55 -4.57 6.12
N ALA A 79 -16.74 -5.24 6.96
CA ALA A 79 -15.61 -4.62 7.67
C ALA A 79 -14.59 -4.01 6.69
N ARG A 80 -14.22 -4.73 5.63
CA ARG A 80 -13.35 -4.20 4.56
C ARG A 80 -13.94 -2.93 3.93
N SER A 81 -15.23 -2.95 3.62
CA SER A 81 -15.93 -1.83 2.99
C SER A 81 -16.06 -0.63 3.93
N ARG A 82 -16.23 -0.82 5.24
CA ARG A 82 -16.13 0.26 6.24
C ARG A 82 -14.72 0.84 6.30
N GLY A 83 -13.69 -0.02 6.24
CA GLY A 83 -12.30 0.41 6.23
C GLY A 83 -11.98 1.34 5.05
N LEU A 84 -12.58 1.08 3.87
CA LEU A 84 -12.38 1.90 2.67
C LEU A 84 -12.92 3.34 2.77
N ILE A 85 -13.94 3.58 3.60
CA ILE A 85 -14.52 4.91 3.81
C ILE A 85 -14.03 5.58 5.10
N SER A 86 -13.25 4.87 5.90
CA SER A 86 -12.71 5.32 7.18
C SER A 86 -11.25 5.77 7.02
N THR A 87 -10.71 6.44 8.04
CA THR A 87 -9.30 6.87 8.08
C THR A 87 -8.70 6.66 9.47
N GLY A 88 -7.38 6.49 9.54
CA GLY A 88 -6.66 6.39 10.81
C GLY A 88 -6.92 5.06 11.55
N PRO A 89 -6.73 5.03 12.88
CA PRO A 89 -6.73 3.77 13.66
C PRO A 89 -8.01 2.94 13.51
N ALA A 90 -9.17 3.59 13.40
CA ALA A 90 -10.45 2.90 13.21
C ALA A 90 -10.51 2.14 11.87
N ALA A 91 -9.89 2.67 10.80
CA ALA A 91 -9.81 1.97 9.53
C ALA A 91 -8.92 0.71 9.63
N GLU A 92 -7.84 0.79 10.40
CA GLU A 92 -6.90 -0.31 10.60
C GLU A 92 -7.54 -1.49 11.34
N GLU A 93 -8.31 -1.21 12.40
CA GLU A 93 -9.06 -2.23 13.14
C GLU A 93 -10.07 -2.94 12.23
N LEU A 94 -10.77 -2.19 11.38
CA LEU A 94 -11.72 -2.74 10.40
C LEU A 94 -11.04 -3.63 9.35
N TYR A 95 -9.84 -3.27 8.90
CA TYR A 95 -9.08 -4.12 7.99
C TYR A 95 -8.59 -5.40 8.67
N ARG A 96 -8.12 -5.32 9.93
CA ARG A 96 -7.72 -6.51 10.69
C ARG A 96 -8.90 -7.45 10.91
N GLU A 97 -10.07 -6.92 11.30
CA GLU A 97 -11.30 -7.70 11.43
C GLU A 97 -11.65 -8.38 10.10
N ALA A 98 -11.58 -7.65 8.98
CA ALA A 98 -11.85 -8.21 7.67
C ALA A 98 -10.93 -9.38 7.33
N LEU A 99 -9.62 -9.26 7.60
CA LEU A 99 -8.65 -10.32 7.35
C LEU A 99 -8.93 -11.56 8.20
N GLU A 100 -9.19 -11.39 9.50
CA GLU A 100 -9.51 -12.50 10.41
C GLU A 100 -10.77 -13.26 9.96
N ARG A 101 -11.84 -12.51 9.64
CA ARG A 101 -13.13 -13.07 9.23
C ARG A 101 -13.08 -13.78 7.88
N LEU A 102 -12.20 -13.35 6.97
CA LEU A 102 -12.04 -13.92 5.63
C LEU A 102 -10.99 -15.03 5.56
N ALA A 103 -10.14 -15.19 6.57
CA ALA A 103 -9.09 -16.22 6.61
C ALA A 103 -9.65 -17.66 6.70
N GLY A 104 -10.85 -17.83 7.28
CA GLY A 104 -11.41 -19.15 7.59
C GLY A 104 -12.36 -19.76 6.54
N GLY A 105 -12.51 -19.18 5.35
CA GLY A 105 -13.52 -19.63 4.38
C GLY A 105 -13.08 -19.53 2.93
N GLY A 106 -13.78 -20.23 2.02
CA GLY A 106 -13.53 -20.32 0.56
C GLY A 106 -13.65 -18.99 -0.22
N THR A 107 -13.34 -17.86 0.41
CA THR A 107 -13.42 -16.49 -0.08
C THR A 107 -12.04 -15.90 -0.30
N VAL A 108 -11.10 -16.69 -0.83
CA VAL A 108 -9.69 -16.29 -0.98
C VAL A 108 -9.55 -15.02 -1.83
N SER A 109 -10.34 -14.88 -2.89
CA SER A 109 -10.38 -13.66 -3.73
C SER A 109 -10.83 -12.40 -2.98
N HIS A 110 -11.58 -12.55 -1.88
CA HIS A 110 -12.00 -11.43 -1.05
C HIS A 110 -10.99 -11.10 0.05
N LEU A 111 -10.38 -12.13 0.66
CA LEU A 111 -9.27 -11.99 1.60
C LEU A 111 -8.10 -11.24 0.95
N ALA A 112 -7.73 -11.69 -0.23
CA ALA A 112 -6.74 -11.05 -1.07
C ALA A 112 -6.98 -9.56 -1.33
N ARG A 113 -8.22 -9.25 -1.67
CA ARG A 113 -8.61 -7.88 -1.95
C ARG A 113 -8.61 -7.02 -0.70
N ALA A 114 -8.91 -7.61 0.47
CA ALA A 114 -8.75 -6.94 1.76
C ALA A 114 -7.28 -6.60 2.03
N HIS A 115 -6.34 -7.53 1.82
CA HIS A 115 -4.90 -7.26 1.90
C HIS A 115 -4.47 -6.14 0.94
N LEU A 116 -4.93 -6.15 -0.31
CA LEU A 116 -4.61 -5.12 -1.29
C LEU A 116 -5.07 -3.72 -0.85
N VAL A 117 -6.35 -3.56 -0.50
CA VAL A 117 -6.86 -2.22 -0.12
C VAL A 117 -6.29 -1.74 1.20
N TYR A 118 -5.96 -2.65 2.13
CA TYR A 118 -5.29 -2.30 3.38
C TYR A 118 -3.84 -1.84 3.13
N GLY A 119 -3.08 -2.59 2.31
CA GLY A 119 -1.74 -2.21 1.90
C GLY A 119 -1.67 -0.86 1.18
N GLU A 120 -2.67 -0.56 0.33
CA GLU A 120 -2.81 0.76 -0.30
C GLU A 120 -3.02 1.88 0.71
N GLN A 121 -3.86 1.66 1.73
CA GLN A 121 -4.10 2.63 2.80
C GLN A 121 -2.82 2.88 3.60
N LEU A 122 -2.14 1.82 4.02
CA LEU A 122 -0.85 1.90 4.73
C LEU A 122 0.21 2.65 3.92
N ARG A 123 0.24 2.46 2.59
CA ARG A 123 1.12 3.22 1.70
C ARG A 123 0.78 4.71 1.73
N ARG A 124 -0.51 5.07 1.64
CA ARG A 124 -0.97 6.48 1.69
C ARG A 124 -0.62 7.14 3.02
N GLU A 125 -0.61 6.38 4.10
CA GLU A 125 -0.18 6.82 5.45
C GLU A 125 1.34 6.84 5.63
N GLY A 126 2.12 6.42 4.63
CA GLY A 126 3.59 6.40 4.69
C GLY A 126 4.20 5.21 5.44
N ARG A 127 3.39 4.24 5.89
CA ARG A 127 3.80 3.03 6.61
C ARG A 127 4.30 1.95 5.66
N ARG A 128 5.45 2.22 5.03
CA ARG A 128 5.98 1.42 3.91
C ARG A 128 6.26 -0.04 4.25
N GLN A 129 6.71 -0.34 5.46
CA GLN A 129 7.05 -1.71 5.84
C GLN A 129 5.79 -2.55 6.01
N ASP A 130 4.83 -2.05 6.79
CA ASP A 130 3.52 -2.67 6.99
C ASP A 130 2.77 -2.81 5.66
N ALA A 131 2.83 -1.80 4.78
CA ALA A 131 2.25 -1.86 3.44
C ALA A 131 2.86 -3.00 2.61
N ARG A 132 4.19 -3.20 2.69
CA ARG A 132 4.84 -4.33 2.01
C ARG A 132 4.39 -5.65 2.57
N GLU A 133 4.24 -5.80 3.88
CA GLU A 133 3.77 -7.06 4.47
C GLU A 133 2.40 -7.45 3.91
N GLN A 134 1.46 -6.51 3.91
CA GLN A 134 0.11 -6.74 3.39
C GLN A 134 0.10 -6.96 1.87
N LEU A 135 0.98 -6.29 1.12
CA LEU A 135 1.08 -6.43 -0.33
C LEU A 135 1.99 -7.60 -0.77
N SER A 136 2.75 -8.21 0.14
CA SER A 136 3.64 -9.36 -0.14
C SER A 136 2.97 -10.71 0.04
N THR A 137 1.81 -10.73 0.70
CA THR A 137 0.92 -11.90 0.76
C THR A 137 0.37 -12.28 -0.62
N ASP A 138 0.63 -11.46 -1.65
CA ASP A 138 0.32 -11.65 -3.07
C ASP A 138 0.90 -12.92 -3.71
N THR A 139 1.91 -13.55 -3.11
CA THR A 139 2.38 -14.85 -3.60
C THR A 139 1.34 -15.96 -3.37
N LEU A 140 0.42 -15.83 -2.43
CA LEU A 140 -0.73 -16.75 -2.26
C LEU A 140 -1.85 -16.53 -3.30
N LEU A 141 -1.81 -15.41 -4.04
CA LEU A 141 -2.86 -14.94 -4.94
C LEU A 141 -2.63 -15.26 -6.42
N SER A 142 -1.36 -15.40 -6.79
CA SER A 142 -0.97 -15.82 -8.14
C SER A 142 -1.42 -17.25 -8.43
N ASP A 143 -1.50 -18.11 -7.40
CA ASP A 143 -1.87 -19.52 -7.53
C ASP A 143 -3.37 -19.76 -7.86
N ILE A 144 -4.23 -18.75 -7.72
CA ILE A 144 -5.70 -18.89 -7.86
C ILE A 144 -6.25 -18.09 -9.07
N GLY A 145 -5.38 -17.66 -9.99
CA GLY A 145 -5.79 -17.08 -11.28
C GLY A 145 -6.37 -15.65 -11.21
N ALA A 146 -6.14 -14.92 -10.13
CA ALA A 146 -6.68 -13.58 -9.89
C ALA A 146 -5.85 -12.45 -10.57
N ASN A 147 -5.54 -12.61 -11.86
CA ASN A 147 -4.54 -11.83 -12.62
C ASN A 147 -4.76 -10.29 -12.66
N GLY A 148 -6.00 -9.82 -12.43
CA GLY A 148 -6.30 -8.39 -12.33
C GLY A 148 -5.83 -7.76 -11.01
N PHE A 149 -5.82 -8.52 -9.91
CA PHE A 149 -5.38 -8.06 -8.60
C PHE A 149 -3.85 -8.01 -8.51
N THR A 150 -3.16 -9.01 -9.07
CA THR A 150 -1.69 -9.05 -9.15
C THR A 150 -1.12 -7.87 -9.91
N SER A 151 -1.76 -7.41 -11.00
CA SER A 151 -1.29 -6.23 -11.74
C SER A 151 -1.34 -4.94 -10.90
N ARG A 152 -2.39 -4.80 -10.08
CA ARG A 152 -2.61 -3.63 -9.23
C ARG A 152 -1.72 -3.68 -7.98
N ALA A 153 -1.66 -4.81 -7.30
CA ALA A 153 -0.74 -5.03 -6.20
C ALA A 153 0.73 -4.87 -6.64
N ALA A 154 1.11 -5.38 -7.82
CA ALA A 154 2.42 -5.11 -8.42
C ALA A 154 2.65 -3.63 -8.75
N SER A 155 1.62 -2.87 -9.11
CA SER A 155 1.73 -1.41 -9.28
C SER A 155 1.97 -0.71 -7.94
N GLU A 156 1.30 -1.15 -6.88
CA GLU A 156 1.47 -0.62 -5.52
C GLU A 156 2.84 -0.99 -4.93
N LEU A 157 3.30 -2.23 -5.12
CA LEU A 157 4.65 -2.69 -4.79
C LEU A 157 5.73 -1.93 -5.60
N ARG A 158 5.49 -1.67 -6.89
CA ARG A 158 6.36 -0.80 -7.70
C ARG A 158 6.35 0.64 -7.23
N ALA A 159 5.21 1.16 -6.77
CA ALA A 159 5.11 2.49 -6.18
C ALA A 159 5.76 2.57 -4.78
N LEU A 160 5.80 1.45 -4.04
CA LEU A 160 6.68 1.26 -2.87
C LEU A 160 8.16 1.10 -3.26
N GLY A 161 8.44 1.06 -4.57
CA GLY A 161 9.71 0.86 -5.24
C GLY A 161 10.17 1.99 -6.19
N GLU A 162 9.55 3.18 -6.19
CA GLU A 162 10.20 4.43 -6.70
C GLU A 162 11.29 4.93 -5.73
N HIS A 163 12.18 4.01 -5.37
CA HIS A 163 13.58 3.98 -5.73
C HIS A 163 14.08 2.61 -5.23
N PRO A 164 14.70 1.78 -6.07
CA PRO A 164 15.15 0.45 -5.66
C PRO A 164 16.33 0.61 -4.69
N ARG A 165 16.08 0.47 -3.39
CA ARG A 165 17.12 -0.02 -2.49
C ARG A 165 16.99 -1.54 -2.49
N LYS A 166 17.86 -2.15 -3.31
CA LYS A 166 18.18 -3.57 -3.25
C LYS A 166 18.31 -3.95 -1.77
N ARG A 167 17.52 -4.95 -1.37
CA ARG A 167 17.80 -5.73 -0.17
C ARG A 167 19.18 -6.33 -0.40
N SER A 168 20.10 -5.98 0.45
CA SER A 168 21.49 -6.34 0.30
C SER A 168 21.96 -7.17 1.47
N ALA A 169 22.83 -8.13 1.19
CA ALA A 169 23.32 -9.10 2.17
C ALA A 169 24.21 -8.44 3.24
N GLN A 170 24.64 -7.19 3.02
CA GLN A 170 25.33 -6.36 4.00
C GLN A 170 24.58 -5.03 4.23
N PRO A 171 24.53 -4.49 5.46
CA PRO A 171 23.89 -3.20 5.76
C PRO A 171 24.36 -2.04 4.86
N PHE A 172 25.61 -2.10 4.39
CA PHE A 172 26.27 -1.03 3.65
C PHE A 172 25.94 -0.98 2.15
N ASP A 173 25.50 -2.10 1.58
CA ASP A 173 25.13 -2.20 0.17
C ASP A 173 23.83 -1.40 -0.15
N ALA A 174 23.09 -0.96 0.88
CA ALA A 174 21.97 -0.03 0.75
C ALA A 174 22.42 1.44 0.58
N LEU A 175 23.70 1.74 0.81
CA LEU A 175 24.30 3.05 0.59
C LEU A 175 24.72 3.22 -0.87
N THR A 176 24.53 4.42 -1.41
CA THR A 176 25.16 4.81 -2.67
C THR A 176 26.68 4.95 -2.48
N PRO A 177 27.49 4.89 -3.55
CA PRO A 177 28.94 5.08 -3.44
C PRO A 177 29.34 6.38 -2.74
N GLN A 178 28.57 7.46 -2.95
CA GLN A 178 28.82 8.75 -2.30
C GLN A 178 28.48 8.72 -0.80
N GLU A 179 27.38 8.07 -0.41
CA GLU A 179 27.01 7.90 1.00
C GLU A 179 27.98 6.98 1.73
N LEU A 180 28.48 5.92 1.08
CA LEU A 180 29.52 5.07 1.66
C LEU A 180 30.82 5.85 1.89
N ARG A 181 31.22 6.69 0.93
CA ARG A 181 32.39 7.57 1.08
C ARG A 181 32.23 8.54 2.26
N ILE A 182 31.06 9.14 2.42
CA ILE A 182 30.73 10.01 3.57
C ILE A 182 30.76 9.20 4.88
N ALA A 183 30.15 8.01 4.89
CA ALA A 183 30.07 7.15 6.07
C ALA A 183 31.47 6.74 6.57
N ARG A 184 32.39 6.36 5.67
CA ARG A 184 33.78 6.01 6.00
C ARG A 184 34.53 7.17 6.65
N LEU A 185 34.45 8.37 6.07
CA LEU A 185 35.10 9.56 6.63
C LEU A 185 34.54 9.91 8.02
N VAL A 186 33.24 9.71 8.20
CA VAL A 186 32.59 9.97 9.49
C VAL A 186 32.95 8.92 10.54
N ALA A 187 33.02 7.65 10.15
CA ALA A 187 33.42 6.55 11.02
C ALA A 187 34.88 6.68 11.47
N SER A 188 35.76 7.26 10.64
CA SER A 188 37.14 7.60 11.03
C SER A 188 37.28 8.86 11.88
N GLY A 189 36.17 9.53 12.23
CA GLY A 189 36.16 10.67 13.14
C GLY A 189 35.99 12.05 12.49
N ALA A 190 35.94 12.18 11.16
CA ALA A 190 35.92 13.48 10.48
C ALA A 190 34.58 14.23 10.59
N THR A 191 34.58 15.45 11.12
CA THR A 191 33.39 16.30 11.29
C THR A 191 32.68 16.62 9.97
N SER A 192 31.40 17.02 10.02
CA SER A 192 30.66 17.44 8.81
C SER A 192 31.35 18.56 8.03
N LYS A 193 32.13 19.43 8.71
CA LYS A 193 32.91 20.52 8.08
C LYS A 193 34.13 19.98 7.32
N GLU A 194 34.85 19.02 7.89
CA GLU A 194 36.02 18.41 7.26
C GLU A 194 35.61 17.55 6.06
N VAL A 195 34.53 16.77 6.19
CA VAL A 195 33.96 16.00 5.07
C VAL A 195 33.47 16.93 3.96
N ALA A 196 32.81 18.04 4.32
CA ALA A 196 32.38 19.06 3.37
C ALA A 196 33.55 19.63 2.56
N ALA A 197 34.66 19.98 3.23
CA ALA A 197 35.87 20.47 2.58
C ALA A 197 36.48 19.44 1.62
N GLN A 198 36.59 18.18 2.04
CA GLN A 198 37.16 17.10 1.21
C GLN A 198 36.30 16.73 -0.01
N LEU A 199 34.99 16.90 0.08
CA LEU A 199 34.04 16.58 -0.99
C LEU A 199 33.61 17.80 -1.82
N SER A 200 34.12 19.00 -1.50
CA SER A 200 33.68 20.27 -2.11
C SER A 200 32.16 20.47 -2.01
N LEU A 201 31.58 20.17 -0.84
CA LEU A 201 30.16 20.31 -0.53
C LEU A 201 29.95 21.24 0.68
N SER A 202 28.71 21.66 0.92
CA SER A 202 28.37 22.39 2.16
C SER A 202 28.21 21.43 3.34
N SER A 203 28.52 21.90 4.56
CA SER A 203 28.26 21.12 5.80
C SER A 203 26.79 20.72 5.92
N ARG A 204 25.86 21.60 5.52
CA ARG A 204 24.42 21.33 5.47
C ARG A 204 24.07 20.17 4.53
N THR A 205 24.77 20.06 3.40
CA THR A 205 24.62 18.94 2.46
C THR A 205 25.10 17.64 3.10
N ILE A 206 26.23 17.69 3.82
CA ILE A 206 26.75 16.53 4.57
C ILE A 206 25.75 16.07 5.65
N ASP A 207 25.17 16.99 6.43
CA ASP A 207 24.18 16.64 7.45
C ASP A 207 22.91 16.03 6.86
N ALA A 208 22.50 16.49 5.67
CA ALA A 208 21.40 15.86 4.92
C ALA A 208 21.76 14.43 4.47
N HIS A 209 22.98 14.19 3.98
CA HIS A 209 23.45 12.85 3.66
C HIS A 209 23.54 11.96 4.91
N LEU A 210 24.00 12.47 6.05
CA LEU A 210 24.10 11.70 7.29
C LEU A 210 22.73 11.27 7.81
N ARG A 211 21.72 12.15 7.78
CA ARG A 211 20.34 11.76 8.11
C ARG A 211 19.82 10.63 7.23
N ASN A 212 20.17 10.66 5.94
CA ASN A 212 19.79 9.60 5.01
C ASN A 212 20.56 8.30 5.30
N ILE A 213 21.86 8.37 5.59
CA ILE A 213 22.72 7.23 5.94
C ILE A 213 22.22 6.56 7.22
N PHE A 214 21.96 7.33 8.28
CA PHE A 214 21.45 6.84 9.56
C PHE A 214 20.14 6.08 9.39
N ARG A 215 19.19 6.64 8.64
CA ARG A 215 17.93 5.96 8.31
C ARG A 215 18.13 4.69 7.48
N LYS A 216 19.17 4.62 6.64
CA LYS A 216 19.43 3.46 5.76
C LYS A 216 20.15 2.32 6.49
N LEU A 217 20.93 2.67 7.52
CA LEU A 217 21.65 1.73 8.37
C LEU A 217 20.92 1.41 9.69
N ASP A 218 19.75 2.02 9.91
CA ASP A 218 18.95 1.90 11.13
C ASP A 218 19.70 2.26 12.42
N ILE A 219 20.46 3.37 12.35
CA ILE A 219 21.21 3.92 13.49
C ILE A 219 20.76 5.35 13.79
N THR A 220 21.02 5.82 15.00
CA THR A 220 20.57 7.15 15.47
C THR A 220 21.72 8.08 15.83
N SER A 221 22.95 7.56 15.90
CA SER A 221 24.11 8.35 16.30
C SER A 221 25.33 8.13 15.42
N ARG A 222 26.14 9.18 15.36
CA ARG A 222 27.47 9.16 14.75
C ARG A 222 28.42 8.16 15.42
N ARG A 223 28.24 7.93 16.73
CA ARG A 223 29.00 6.93 17.50
C ARG A 223 28.72 5.52 16.98
N GLN A 224 27.45 5.16 16.83
CA GLN A 224 27.05 3.87 16.25
C GLN A 224 27.64 3.66 14.85
N LEU A 225 27.77 4.72 14.05
CA LEU A 225 28.43 4.63 12.75
C LEU A 225 29.94 4.33 12.85
N GLY A 226 30.61 4.81 13.90
CA GLY A 226 32.02 4.48 14.18
C GLY A 226 32.22 3.06 14.73
N ASP A 227 31.21 2.51 15.40
CA ASP A 227 31.21 1.13 15.91
C ASP A 227 30.94 0.09 14.80
N MET A 228 30.49 0.54 13.62
CA MET A 228 30.23 -0.31 12.45
C MET A 228 31.53 -0.58 11.66
N HIS A 229 31.81 -1.86 11.38
CA HIS A 229 32.93 -2.25 10.51
C HIS A 229 32.56 -2.04 9.04
N LEU A 230 32.75 -0.81 8.54
CA LEU A 230 32.55 -0.46 7.14
C LEU A 230 33.61 -1.16 6.25
N PRO A 231 33.22 -1.76 5.12
CA PRO A 231 34.16 -2.31 4.14
C PRO A 231 34.96 -1.19 3.46
#